data_AF-A0A2V6MFM7-F1
#
_entry.id   AF-A0A2V6MFM7-F1
#
_cell.length_a   1.000
_cell.length_b   1.000
_cell.length_c   1.000
_cell.angle_alpha   90.00
_cell.angle_beta   90.00
_cell.angle_gamma   90.00
#
_symmetry.space_group_name_H-M   'P 1'
#
loop_
_entity.id
_entity.type
_entity.pdbx_description
1 polymer ?
#
loop_
_entity_poly.entity_id
_entity_poly.type
_entity_poly.pdbx_seq_one_letter_code
_entity_poly.pdbx_strand_id
1 'polypeptide(L)'
;EDDICRMFNDAFRALALNKEIDLFPKDIAAEQQKLSDFIYDKINNGVYKAGFTARQHAYERACNQLFDALDQLEERLARSRYLFGTRVVETDWRLFCTLIRFDVVYYIHFKCSLRRILDYQNLQGYLIDLYQHDGIAETVDFDHIKRHYYMTHEKINPSRIVPIGPILDLAREHGRARLGAG
;
A
#
# COMPACT_ATOMS: atom_id res chain seq x y z
N GLU A 1 -15.44 8.17 -7.35
CA GLU A 1 -15.31 7.08 -6.36
C GLU A 1 -14.45 7.47 -5.15
N ASP A 2 -13.55 8.46 -5.26
CA ASP A 2 -12.66 8.93 -4.18
C ASP A 2 -13.33 9.61 -2.96
N ASP A 3 -14.65 9.84 -2.97
CA ASP A 3 -15.31 10.61 -1.91
C ASP A 3 -15.81 9.74 -0.75
N ILE A 4 -15.93 8.42 -0.90
CA ILE A 4 -16.56 7.56 0.13
C ILE A 4 -15.79 7.61 1.45
N CYS A 5 -14.45 7.54 1.40
CA CYS A 5 -13.61 7.63 2.60
C CYS A 5 -13.78 8.99 3.30
N ARG A 6 -13.84 10.08 2.51
CA ARG A 6 -14.11 11.43 3.01
C ARG A 6 -15.50 11.56 3.62
N MET A 7 -16.51 10.99 2.98
CA MET A 7 -17.88 10.93 3.51
C MET A 7 -17.92 10.19 4.86
N PHE A 8 -17.21 9.07 5.00
CA PHE A 8 -17.12 8.38 6.29
C PHE A 8 -16.40 9.19 7.36
N ASN A 9 -15.30 9.88 7.01
CA ASN A 9 -14.57 10.74 7.93
C ASN A 9 -15.44 11.91 8.44
N ASP A 10 -16.16 12.58 7.54
CA ASP A 10 -16.82 13.84 7.84
C ASP A 10 -18.28 13.65 8.30
N ALA A 11 -19.07 12.86 7.56
CA ALA A 11 -20.51 12.78 7.77
C ALA A 11 -20.88 12.05 9.07
N PHE A 12 -20.02 11.15 9.55
CA PHE A 12 -20.24 10.35 10.75
C PHE A 12 -19.41 10.80 11.95
N ARG A 13 -18.70 11.94 11.87
CA ARG A 13 -17.80 12.43 12.93
C ARG A 13 -18.48 12.62 14.28
N ALA A 14 -19.77 12.98 14.29
CA ALA A 14 -20.56 13.10 15.52
C ALA A 14 -20.79 11.75 16.23
N LEU A 15 -20.79 10.64 15.47
CA LEU A 15 -21.02 9.28 15.95
C LEU A 15 -19.71 8.50 16.18
N ALA A 16 -18.57 9.03 15.73
CA ALA A 16 -17.28 8.37 15.84
C ALA A 16 -16.89 8.15 17.31
N LEU A 17 -16.50 6.91 17.63
CA LEU A 17 -15.98 6.54 18.96
C LEU A 17 -14.58 7.12 19.20
N ASN A 18 -13.77 7.24 18.13
CA ASN A 18 -12.44 7.84 18.19
C ASN A 18 -12.42 9.14 17.37
N LYS A 19 -12.65 10.27 18.05
CA LYS A 19 -12.75 11.60 17.43
C LYS A 19 -11.40 12.25 17.11
N GLU A 20 -10.32 11.69 17.65
CA GLU A 20 -8.96 12.15 17.43
C GLU A 20 -8.42 11.72 16.07
N ILE A 21 -9.01 10.67 15.47
CA ILE A 21 -8.69 10.25 14.10
C ILE A 21 -9.33 11.25 13.12
N ASP A 22 -8.47 11.94 12.37
CA ASP A 22 -8.87 12.76 11.23
C ASP A 22 -8.02 12.37 10.03
N LEU A 23 -8.64 11.71 9.04
CA LEU A 23 -7.94 11.21 7.86
C LEU A 23 -7.71 12.30 6.80
N PHE A 24 -8.36 13.47 6.95
CA PHE A 24 -8.28 14.60 6.02
C PHE A 24 -8.02 15.94 6.74
N PRO A 25 -6.94 16.04 7.54
CA PRO A 25 -6.69 17.22 8.33
C PRO A 25 -6.34 18.43 7.44
N LYS A 26 -6.95 19.58 7.75
CA LYS A 26 -6.94 20.77 6.88
C LYS A 26 -5.54 21.38 6.71
N ASP A 27 -4.66 21.23 7.70
CA ASP A 27 -3.33 21.83 7.71
C ASP A 27 -2.37 21.23 6.68
N ILE A 28 -2.62 20.01 6.21
CA ILE A 28 -1.81 19.33 5.19
C ILE A 28 -2.58 19.02 3.90
N ALA A 29 -3.83 19.49 3.75
CA ALA A 29 -4.73 19.03 2.68
C ALA A 29 -4.13 19.10 1.27
N ALA A 30 -3.43 20.20 0.94
CA ALA A 30 -2.79 20.37 -0.36
C ALA A 30 -1.63 19.40 -0.59
N GLU A 31 -0.83 19.16 0.44
CA GLU A 31 0.33 18.27 0.40
C GLU A 31 -0.11 16.80 0.39
N GLN A 32 -1.16 16.48 1.15
CA GLN A 32 -1.83 15.20 1.17
C GLN A 32 -2.39 14.84 -0.20
N GLN A 33 -3.10 15.78 -0.85
CA GLN A 33 -3.60 15.56 -2.21
C GLN A 33 -2.45 15.29 -3.18
N LYS A 34 -1.41 16.14 -3.17
CA LYS A 34 -0.24 15.98 -4.05
C LYS A 34 0.44 14.62 -3.87
N LEU A 35 0.64 14.17 -2.63
CA LEU A 35 1.26 12.87 -2.36
C LEU A 35 0.32 11.71 -2.74
N SER A 36 -0.99 11.86 -2.52
CA SER A 36 -1.99 10.86 -2.92
C SER A 36 -2.03 10.68 -4.44
N ASP A 37 -1.96 11.77 -5.21
CA ASP A 37 -1.90 11.72 -6.68
C ASP A 37 -0.63 11.01 -7.17
N PHE A 38 0.51 11.30 -6.53
CA PHE A 38 1.77 10.63 -6.80
C PHE A 38 1.69 9.13 -6.52
N ILE A 39 1.19 8.74 -5.34
CA ILE A 39 1.05 7.33 -4.95
C ILE A 39 0.07 6.62 -5.86
N TYR A 40 -1.04 7.27 -6.24
CA TYR A 40 -2.00 6.69 -7.18
C TYR A 40 -1.36 6.43 -8.54
N ASP A 41 -0.75 7.44 -9.15
CA ASP A 41 -0.20 7.31 -10.51
C ASP A 41 0.98 6.34 -10.57
N LYS A 42 1.89 6.42 -9.61
CA LYS A 42 3.18 5.70 -9.62
C LYS A 42 3.14 4.34 -8.95
N ILE A 43 2.27 4.15 -7.95
CA ILE A 43 2.28 2.94 -7.11
C ILE A 43 0.96 2.17 -7.26
N ASN A 44 -0.17 2.76 -6.85
CA ASN A 44 -1.46 2.05 -6.86
C ASN A 44 -1.84 1.60 -8.26
N ASN A 45 -1.75 2.49 -9.25
CA ASN A 45 -1.96 2.18 -10.66
C ASN A 45 -0.67 1.68 -11.33
N GLY A 46 0.50 2.01 -10.78
CA GLY A 46 1.80 1.61 -11.31
C GLY A 46 1.97 0.09 -11.45
N VAL A 47 1.56 -0.67 -10.43
CA VAL A 47 1.60 -2.14 -10.47
C VAL A 47 0.74 -2.72 -11.59
N TYR A 48 -0.42 -2.12 -11.88
CA TYR A 48 -1.31 -2.56 -12.98
C TYR A 48 -0.76 -2.16 -14.35
N LYS A 49 -0.17 -0.97 -14.48
CA LYS A 49 0.52 -0.54 -15.70
C LYS A 49 1.65 -1.52 -16.08
N ALA A 50 2.38 -2.02 -15.08
CA ALA A 50 3.40 -3.06 -15.27
C ALA A 50 2.78 -4.43 -15.58
N GLY A 51 1.73 -4.83 -14.85
CA GLY A 51 1.14 -6.16 -14.95
C GLY A 51 0.33 -6.45 -16.22
N PHE A 52 -0.35 -5.43 -16.77
CA PHE A 52 -1.28 -5.63 -17.90
C PHE A 52 -0.70 -5.31 -19.27
N THR A 53 0.49 -4.74 -19.35
CA THR A 53 1.11 -4.44 -20.65
C THR A 53 1.65 -5.70 -21.32
N ALA A 54 1.43 -5.81 -22.63
CA ALA A 54 2.01 -6.85 -23.49
C ALA A 54 3.32 -6.41 -24.19
N ARG A 55 3.82 -5.19 -23.91
CA ARG A 55 5.01 -4.63 -24.56
C ARG A 55 6.15 -4.46 -23.55
N GLN A 56 7.31 -5.04 -23.87
CA GLN A 56 8.52 -5.02 -23.02
C GLN A 56 8.91 -3.60 -22.59
N HIS A 57 9.05 -2.67 -23.52
CA HIS A 57 9.44 -1.29 -23.21
C HIS A 57 8.42 -0.55 -22.31
N ALA A 58 7.14 -0.93 -22.36
CA ALA A 58 6.11 -0.30 -21.53
C ALA A 58 6.13 -0.90 -20.12
N TYR A 59 6.41 -2.20 -20.00
CA TYR A 59 6.67 -2.87 -18.73
C TYR A 59 7.89 -2.28 -18.03
N GLU A 60 9.02 -2.14 -18.73
CA GLU A 60 10.26 -1.58 -18.18
C GLU A 60 10.04 -0.16 -17.64
N ARG A 61 9.37 0.70 -18.42
CA ARG A 61 9.05 2.05 -17.96
C ARG A 61 8.15 2.05 -16.72
N ALA A 62 7.10 1.24 -16.72
CA ALA A 62 6.17 1.18 -15.59
C ALA A 62 6.84 0.62 -14.33
N CYS A 63 7.63 -0.44 -14.45
CA CYS A 63 8.39 -1.00 -13.33
C CYS A 63 9.44 -0.02 -12.81
N ASN A 64 10.24 0.62 -13.67
CA ASN A 64 11.22 1.60 -13.22
C ASN A 64 10.55 2.76 -12.47
N GLN A 65 9.46 3.32 -13.01
CA GLN A 65 8.70 4.38 -12.33
C GLN A 65 8.11 3.95 -10.98
N LEU A 66 7.62 2.71 -10.88
CA LEU A 66 7.12 2.14 -9.64
C LEU A 66 8.22 2.04 -8.59
N PHE A 67 9.38 1.48 -8.96
CA PHE A 67 10.48 1.30 -8.03
C PHE A 67 11.17 2.61 -7.65
N ASP A 68 11.31 3.57 -8.57
CA ASP A 68 11.76 4.93 -8.27
C ASP A 68 10.83 5.62 -7.25
N ALA A 69 9.52 5.33 -7.30
CA ALA A 69 8.56 5.87 -6.36
C ALA A 69 8.61 5.16 -4.99
N LEU A 70 8.78 3.83 -4.97
CA LEU A 70 9.00 3.08 -3.73
C LEU A 70 10.28 3.53 -3.04
N ASP A 71 11.36 3.77 -3.78
CA ASP A 71 12.63 4.26 -3.24
C ASP A 71 12.47 5.66 -2.61
N GLN A 72 11.72 6.56 -3.25
CA GLN A 72 11.38 7.87 -2.66
C GLN A 72 10.58 7.74 -1.35
N LEU A 73 9.65 6.79 -1.28
CA LEU A 73 8.87 6.55 -0.05
C LEU A 73 9.71 5.88 1.03
N GLU A 74 10.62 4.99 0.68
CA GLU A 74 11.58 4.38 1.60
C GLU A 74 12.42 5.47 2.29
N GLU A 75 12.97 6.41 1.52
CA GLU A 75 13.73 7.54 2.05
C GLU A 75 12.88 8.47 2.94
N ARG A 76 11.64 8.76 2.53
CA ARG A 76 10.71 9.56 3.32
C ARG A 76 10.41 8.88 4.66
N LEU A 77 10.09 7.59 4.63
CA LEU A 77 9.71 6.80 5.80
C LEU A 77 10.91 6.51 6.72
N ALA A 78 12.15 6.66 6.25
CA ALA A 78 13.33 6.61 7.13
C ALA A 78 13.31 7.70 8.23
N ARG A 79 12.61 8.81 8.01
CA ARG A 79 12.62 9.98 8.90
C ARG A 79 11.28 10.24 9.61
N SER A 80 10.21 9.59 9.20
CA SER A 80 8.85 9.85 9.66
C SER A 80 8.11 8.54 9.82
N ARG A 81 7.34 8.36 10.91
CA ARG A 81 6.63 7.10 11.21
C ARG A 81 5.60 6.76 10.12
N TYR A 82 4.81 7.73 9.71
CA TYR A 82 3.85 7.65 8.59
C TYR A 82 4.16 8.70 7.53
N LEU A 83 3.34 8.77 6.47
CA LEU A 83 3.58 9.69 5.36
C LEU A 83 3.51 11.17 5.77
N PHE A 84 2.78 11.52 6.84
CA PHE A 84 2.64 12.90 7.34
C PHE A 84 2.99 13.05 8.84
N GLY A 85 4.17 12.54 9.22
CA GLY A 85 4.68 12.63 10.59
C GLY A 85 4.28 11.41 11.42
N THR A 86 3.66 11.65 12.57
CA THR A 86 3.21 10.61 13.50
C THR A 86 1.71 10.28 13.37
N ARG A 87 0.95 11.08 12.62
CA ARG A 87 -0.47 10.82 12.34
C ARG A 87 -0.64 9.91 11.12
N VAL A 88 -1.55 8.95 11.23
CA VAL A 88 -2.03 8.19 10.08
C VAL A 88 -3.12 9.00 9.38
N VAL A 89 -3.00 9.17 8.07
CA VAL A 89 -4.00 9.87 7.25
C VAL A 89 -4.49 9.00 6.10
N GLU A 90 -5.47 9.47 5.34
CA GLU A 90 -6.05 8.67 4.24
C GLU A 90 -5.01 8.17 3.22
N THR A 91 -3.98 8.98 2.95
CA THR A 91 -2.91 8.62 2.01
C THR A 91 -2.14 7.38 2.46
N ASP A 92 -2.00 7.17 3.77
CA ASP A 92 -1.35 5.97 4.32
C ASP A 92 -2.17 4.72 3.99
N TRP A 93 -3.49 4.80 4.15
CA TRP A 93 -4.40 3.70 3.83
C TRP A 93 -4.48 3.41 2.32
N ARG A 94 -4.40 4.44 1.48
CA ARG A 94 -4.27 4.27 0.02
C ARG A 94 -3.00 3.50 -0.34
N LEU A 95 -1.88 3.82 0.31
CA LEU A 95 -0.62 3.12 0.08
C LEU A 95 -0.65 1.68 0.64
N PHE A 96 -1.16 1.50 1.85
CA PHE A 96 -1.29 0.21 2.54
C PHE A 96 -1.97 -0.84 1.66
N CYS A 97 -3.10 -0.48 1.04
CA CYS A 97 -3.84 -1.38 0.15
C CYS A 97 -2.99 -1.95 -0.99
N THR A 98 -2.00 -1.21 -1.49
CA THR A 98 -1.06 -1.72 -2.48
C THR A 98 0.09 -2.51 -1.84
N LEU A 99 0.70 -2.00 -0.77
CA LEU A 99 1.84 -2.66 -0.13
C LEU A 99 1.48 -4.05 0.41
N ILE A 100 0.33 -4.20 1.07
CA ILE A 100 -0.11 -5.49 1.64
C ILE A 100 -0.34 -6.57 0.58
N ARG A 101 -0.58 -6.18 -0.68
CA ARG A 101 -0.77 -7.08 -1.83
C ARG A 101 0.51 -7.31 -2.63
N PHE A 102 1.57 -6.55 -2.37
CA PHE A 102 2.73 -6.48 -3.24
C PHE A 102 3.48 -7.82 -3.31
N ASP A 103 3.93 -8.34 -2.17
CA ASP A 103 4.76 -9.54 -2.16
C ASP A 103 3.96 -10.81 -2.47
N VAL A 104 2.66 -10.82 -2.15
CA VAL A 104 1.75 -11.96 -2.36
C VAL A 104 1.17 -12.03 -3.76
N VAL A 105 1.15 -10.92 -4.51
CA VAL A 105 0.58 -10.84 -5.85
C VAL A 105 1.49 -10.09 -6.79
N TYR A 106 1.67 -8.77 -6.60
CA TYR A 106 2.24 -7.90 -7.64
C TYR A 106 3.68 -8.27 -8.01
N TYR A 107 4.47 -8.71 -7.03
CA TYR A 107 5.85 -9.15 -7.22
C TYR A 107 5.96 -10.26 -8.29
N ILE A 108 5.11 -11.29 -8.21
CA ILE A 108 5.14 -12.42 -9.13
C ILE A 108 4.16 -12.20 -10.30
N HIS A 109 2.88 -11.98 -10.00
CA HIS A 109 1.78 -11.95 -10.97
C HIS A 109 1.93 -10.81 -11.97
N PHE A 110 2.29 -9.62 -11.48
CA PHE A 110 2.52 -8.43 -12.30
C PHE A 110 3.99 -8.20 -12.66
N LYS A 111 4.87 -9.13 -12.27
CA LYS A 111 6.32 -9.07 -12.50
C LYS A 111 6.95 -7.80 -11.93
N CYS A 112 6.38 -7.20 -10.89
CA CYS A 112 6.99 -6.08 -10.19
C CYS A 112 8.14 -6.60 -9.29
N SER A 113 9.18 -7.15 -9.91
CA SER A 113 10.09 -8.09 -9.25
C SER A 113 11.53 -7.59 -9.08
N LEU A 114 11.77 -6.28 -9.04
CA LEU A 114 13.11 -5.76 -8.72
C LEU A 114 13.47 -6.00 -7.25
N ARG A 115 12.52 -5.72 -6.33
CA ARG A 115 12.62 -5.95 -4.88
C ARG A 115 11.24 -6.27 -4.32
N ARG A 116 11.16 -7.07 -3.25
CA ARG A 116 9.95 -7.25 -2.45
C ARG A 116 9.82 -6.08 -1.47
N ILE A 117 8.62 -5.82 -0.95
CA ILE A 117 8.44 -4.89 0.18
C ILE A 117 9.23 -5.37 1.40
N LEU A 118 9.32 -6.69 1.61
CA LEU A 118 10.18 -7.31 2.62
C LEU A 118 11.66 -6.91 2.52
N ASP A 119 12.16 -6.52 1.33
CA ASP A 119 13.54 -6.12 1.12
C ASP A 119 13.78 -4.61 1.42
N TYR A 120 12.71 -3.85 1.70
CA TYR A 120 12.76 -2.45 2.10
C TYR A 120 12.61 -2.31 3.62
N GLN A 121 13.58 -1.70 4.30
CA GLN A 121 13.56 -1.63 5.76
C GLN A 121 12.40 -0.76 6.28
N ASN A 122 12.23 0.44 5.74
CA ASN A 122 11.24 1.38 6.25
C ASN A 122 9.84 1.09 5.72
N LEU A 123 9.68 0.73 4.44
CA LEU A 123 8.39 0.30 3.89
C LEU A 123 7.86 -0.97 4.56
N GLN A 124 8.72 -1.97 4.85
CA GLN A 124 8.27 -3.17 5.55
C GLN A 124 7.86 -2.85 6.99
N GLY A 125 8.64 -2.05 7.71
CA GLY A 125 8.26 -1.62 9.06
C GLY A 125 6.97 -0.80 9.06
N TYR A 126 6.80 0.10 8.08
CA TYR A 126 5.58 0.88 7.88
C TYR A 126 4.35 0.01 7.58
N LEU A 127 4.49 -0.99 6.69
CA LEU A 127 3.43 -1.94 6.37
C LEU A 127 2.98 -2.73 7.60
N ILE A 128 3.94 -3.23 8.39
CA ILE A 128 3.64 -3.99 9.61
C ILE A 128 3.00 -3.09 10.67
N ASP A 129 3.50 -1.87 10.85
CA ASP A 129 2.92 -0.88 11.77
C ASP A 129 1.44 -0.64 11.45
N LEU A 130 1.10 -0.34 10.18
CA LEU A 130 -0.29 -0.16 9.75
C LEU A 130 -1.14 -1.44 9.87
N TYR A 131 -0.57 -2.61 9.57
CA TYR A 131 -1.27 -3.89 9.69
C TYR A 131 -1.66 -4.19 11.16
N GLN A 132 -0.86 -3.71 12.11
CA GLN A 132 -1.06 -3.91 13.55
C GLN A 132 -1.95 -2.84 14.20
N HIS A 133 -2.48 -1.87 13.46
CA HIS A 133 -3.54 -1.00 13.97
C HIS A 133 -4.81 -1.82 14.26
N ASP A 134 -5.51 -1.47 15.34
CA ASP A 134 -6.71 -2.17 15.79
C ASP A 134 -7.74 -2.33 14.67
N GLY A 135 -8.17 -3.57 14.41
CA GLY A 135 -9.20 -3.89 13.41
C GLY A 135 -8.69 -3.99 11.96
N ILE A 136 -7.41 -3.68 11.68
CA ILE A 136 -6.89 -3.70 10.32
C ILE A 136 -6.57 -5.12 9.85
N ALA A 137 -5.97 -5.95 10.69
CA ALA A 137 -5.60 -7.32 10.32
C ALA A 137 -6.81 -8.14 9.84
N GLU A 138 -7.98 -7.91 10.45
CA GLU A 138 -9.27 -8.55 10.13
C GLU A 138 -9.83 -8.14 8.76
N THR A 139 -9.36 -7.01 8.21
CA THR A 139 -9.76 -6.54 6.87
C THR A 139 -8.96 -7.20 5.74
N VAL A 140 -7.92 -7.96 6.07
CA VAL A 140 -6.96 -8.53 5.11
C VAL A 140 -7.14 -10.04 5.01
N ASP A 141 -7.72 -10.49 3.90
CA ASP A 141 -7.79 -11.91 3.53
C ASP A 141 -6.81 -12.22 2.39
N PHE A 142 -5.66 -12.81 2.73
CA PHE A 142 -4.64 -13.18 1.76
C PHE A 142 -5.07 -14.26 0.78
N ASP A 143 -5.92 -15.19 1.21
CA ASP A 143 -6.42 -16.24 0.34
C ASP A 143 -7.35 -15.63 -0.73
N HIS A 144 -8.29 -14.78 -0.31
CA HIS A 144 -9.17 -14.08 -1.24
C HIS A 144 -8.39 -13.16 -2.18
N ILE A 145 -7.41 -12.39 -1.67
CA ILE A 145 -6.51 -11.58 -2.48
C ILE A 145 -5.84 -12.44 -3.55
N LYS A 146 -5.15 -13.52 -3.15
CA LYS A 146 -4.39 -14.35 -4.11
C LYS A 146 -5.31 -15.02 -5.12
N ARG A 147 -6.41 -15.63 -4.68
CA ARG A 147 -7.37 -16.30 -5.58
C ARG A 147 -7.95 -15.34 -6.60
N HIS A 148 -8.31 -14.13 -6.20
CA HIS A 148 -8.78 -13.11 -7.12
C HIS A 148 -7.78 -12.88 -8.26
N TYR A 149 -6.53 -12.52 -7.96
CA TYR A 149 -5.56 -12.19 -9.02
C TYR A 149 -5.12 -13.39 -9.86
N TYR A 150 -4.78 -14.51 -9.22
CA TYR A 150 -4.20 -15.66 -9.92
C TYR A 150 -5.23 -16.48 -10.70
N MET A 151 -6.51 -16.46 -10.30
CA MET A 151 -7.56 -17.24 -10.99
C MET A 151 -8.36 -16.45 -12.02
N THR A 152 -8.54 -15.12 -11.84
CA THR A 152 -9.38 -14.32 -12.75
C THR A 152 -8.62 -13.75 -13.95
N HIS A 153 -7.32 -13.49 -13.82
CA HIS A 153 -6.49 -12.92 -14.88
C HIS A 153 -5.91 -13.98 -15.82
N GLU A 154 -6.76 -14.71 -16.53
CA GLU A 154 -6.37 -15.82 -17.42
C GLU A 154 -5.34 -15.43 -18.49
N LYS A 155 -5.37 -14.17 -18.95
CA LYS A 155 -4.38 -13.66 -19.92
C LYS A 155 -2.96 -13.60 -19.35
N ILE A 156 -2.82 -13.40 -18.04
CA ILE A 156 -1.52 -13.34 -17.35
C ILE A 156 -1.15 -14.72 -16.81
N ASN A 157 -2.10 -15.43 -16.21
CA ASN A 157 -1.91 -16.75 -15.63
C ASN A 157 -2.92 -17.78 -16.17
N PRO A 158 -2.70 -18.35 -17.36
CA PRO A 158 -3.62 -19.32 -17.97
C PRO A 158 -3.81 -20.59 -17.11
N SER A 159 -2.79 -20.97 -16.33
CA SER A 159 -2.83 -22.15 -15.47
C SER A 159 -3.77 -22.02 -14.27
N ARG A 160 -4.12 -20.79 -13.88
CA ARG A 160 -4.85 -20.43 -12.65
C ARG A 160 -4.23 -20.98 -11.36
N ILE A 161 -2.97 -21.43 -11.40
CA ILE A 161 -2.25 -21.88 -10.21
C ILE A 161 -2.02 -20.68 -9.29
N VAL A 162 -2.37 -20.86 -8.02
CA VAL A 162 -2.14 -19.88 -6.95
C VAL A 162 -0.84 -20.27 -6.24
N PRO A 163 0.18 -19.39 -6.17
CA PRO A 163 1.42 -19.69 -5.46
C PRO A 163 1.18 -19.98 -3.98
N ILE A 164 1.95 -20.88 -3.37
CA ILE A 164 1.83 -21.19 -1.94
C ILE A 164 2.42 -20.08 -1.04
N GLY A 165 3.48 -19.41 -1.48
CA GLY A 165 4.14 -18.34 -0.74
C GLY A 165 3.60 -16.94 -1.06
N PRO A 166 4.33 -15.89 -0.64
CA PRO A 166 5.41 -15.93 0.36
C PRO A 166 4.89 -16.22 1.77
N ILE A 167 5.78 -16.63 2.68
CA ILE A 167 5.50 -16.62 4.12
C ILE A 167 5.64 -15.18 4.62
N LEU A 168 4.61 -14.65 5.25
CA LEU A 168 4.60 -13.32 5.84
C LEU A 168 4.60 -13.43 7.36
N ASP A 169 5.44 -12.63 8.01
CA ASP A 169 5.41 -12.41 9.44
C ASP A 169 5.06 -10.95 9.70
N LEU A 170 3.75 -10.67 9.79
CA LEU A 170 3.20 -9.35 10.04
C LEU A 170 2.86 -9.13 11.53
N ALA A 171 3.11 -10.13 12.38
CA ALA A 171 2.92 -10.03 13.84
C ALA A 171 4.20 -9.64 14.58
N ARG A 172 5.37 -9.76 13.94
CA ARG A 172 6.64 -9.30 14.51
C ARG A 172 6.68 -7.80 14.80
N GLU A 173 7.61 -7.40 15.65
CA GLU A 173 7.87 -5.99 15.92
C GLU A 173 8.27 -5.23 14.64
N HIS A 174 7.59 -4.11 14.41
CA HIS A 174 7.78 -3.25 13.24
C HIS A 174 8.96 -2.28 13.37
N GLY A 175 9.43 -2.00 14.60
CA GLY A 175 10.56 -1.10 14.86
C GLY A 175 10.31 0.39 14.56
N ARG A 176 9.06 0.79 14.29
CA ARG A 176 8.70 2.17 13.94
C ARG A 176 8.34 3.04 15.16
N ALA A 177 8.05 2.44 16.32
CA ALA A 177 7.71 3.16 17.54
C ALA A 177 8.78 4.18 17.98
N ARG A 178 10.06 3.95 17.62
CA ARG A 178 11.17 4.88 17.85
C ARG A 178 11.04 6.23 17.12
N LEU A 179 10.17 6.32 16.10
CA LEU A 179 9.93 7.52 15.30
C LEU A 179 8.74 8.36 15.81
N GLY A 180 8.19 8.00 16.99
CA GLY A 180 7.10 8.71 17.66
C GLY A 180 5.91 7.81 17.97
N ALA A 181 5.14 8.17 18.99
CA ALA A 181 3.83 7.56 19.23
C ALA A 181 2.86 8.04 18.13
N GLY A 182 2.12 7.10 17.56
CA GLY A 182 1.06 7.34 16.58
C GLY A 182 -0.29 7.26 17.25
#